data_AF-A0A9E7FQF1-F1
#
_entry.id   AF-A0A9E7FQF1-F1
#
_cell.length_a   1.000
_cell.length_b   1.000
_cell.length_c   1.000
_cell.angle_alpha   90.00
_cell.angle_beta   90.00
_cell.angle_gamma   90.00
#
_symmetry.space_group_name_H-M   'P 1'
#
loop_
_entity.id
_entity.type
_entity.pdbx_description
1 polymer ?
#
loop_
_entity_poly.entity_id
_entity_poly.type
_entity_poly.pdbx_seq_one_letter_code
_entity_poly.pdbx_strand_id
1 'polypeptide(L)'
;MLSGLLLLPPLLRSSRHLLAVPRQVRCTDAKYCSTDGVTIVITDLGASGNTDFILSQHAFARMGQNADAGASLVSLGVVGIEYRRVSCSYPNKNITFKIDQSSNLYYFAFQIWYQQGNKDITAVQLCETDNLTCKLLERSHGAVWAVASPPRGPLSVRMLLSGGVDGDETWVVPPNNIPQNWTAGDIYDSGIQV
;
A
#
# COMPACT_ATOMS: atom_id res chain seq x y z
N MET A 1 14.95 0.10 -6.93
CA MET A 1 14.67 0.52 -5.54
C MET A 1 13.41 1.38 -5.56
N LEU A 2 12.33 0.92 -4.94
CA LEU A 2 11.12 1.73 -4.77
C LEU A 2 11.40 2.76 -3.66
N SER A 3 11.32 4.05 -3.98
CA SER A 3 11.51 5.11 -2.99
C SER A 3 10.23 5.27 -2.18
N GLY A 4 10.33 5.18 -0.85
CA GLY A 4 9.21 5.40 0.07
C GLY A 4 8.71 6.85 0.02
N LEU A 5 7.41 7.02 0.20
CA LEU A 5 6.68 8.29 0.12
C LEU A 5 5.67 8.38 1.27
N LEU A 6 5.52 9.57 1.85
CA LEU A 6 4.38 9.88 2.72
C LEU A 6 3.28 10.63 1.97
N LEU A 7 2.02 10.24 2.21
CA LEU A 7 0.82 10.92 1.69
C LEU A 7 0.21 11.83 2.76
N LEU A 8 -0.38 12.95 2.33
CA LEU A 8 -0.90 14.00 3.21
C LEU A 8 -2.44 14.02 3.31
N PRO A 9 -3.01 14.62 4.38
CA PRO A 9 -4.43 14.53 4.73
C PRO A 9 -5.46 15.16 3.76
N PRO A 10 -5.14 16.20 2.93
CA PRO A 10 -6.12 16.75 1.99
C PRO A 10 -6.66 15.70 1.01
N LEU A 11 -5.80 14.79 0.56
CA LEU A 11 -6.16 13.65 -0.29
C LEU A 11 -6.81 12.49 0.49
N LEU A 12 -6.74 12.50 1.83
CA LEU A 12 -7.30 11.47 2.70
C LEU A 12 -8.77 11.69 3.06
N ARG A 13 -9.40 12.82 2.72
CA ARG A 13 -10.84 13.01 3.01
C ARG A 13 -11.73 11.95 2.35
N SER A 14 -11.22 11.20 1.36
CA SER A 14 -11.95 10.12 0.68
C SER A 14 -11.30 8.73 0.71
N SER A 15 -10.05 8.53 1.18
CA SER A 15 -9.39 7.22 0.99
C SER A 15 -8.25 6.92 1.97
N ARG A 16 -8.55 6.28 3.11
CA ARG A 16 -7.54 5.63 3.98
C ARG A 16 -6.91 4.37 3.35
N HIS A 17 -7.03 4.19 2.04
CA HIS A 17 -6.83 2.94 1.32
C HIS A 17 -5.69 2.98 0.29
N LEU A 18 -4.96 4.09 0.20
CA LEU A 18 -4.04 4.39 -0.91
C LEU A 18 -2.60 3.86 -0.74
N LEU A 19 -2.34 3.17 0.36
CA LEU A 19 -1.01 2.69 0.75
C LEU A 19 -0.62 1.43 -0.03
N ALA A 20 0.69 1.27 -0.28
CA ALA A 20 1.30 0.16 -1.02
C ALA A 20 1.03 0.10 -2.54
N VAL A 21 0.39 1.13 -3.11
CA VAL A 21 0.13 1.20 -4.56
C VAL A 21 1.00 2.25 -5.25
N PRO A 22 1.66 1.89 -6.37
CA PRO A 22 2.57 2.77 -7.05
C PRO A 22 1.84 3.88 -7.80
N ARG A 23 2.49 5.03 -7.84
CA ARG A 23 2.03 6.22 -8.55
C ARG A 23 3.18 6.76 -9.38
N GLN A 24 2.88 7.16 -10.61
CA GLN A 24 3.79 7.97 -11.40
C GLN A 24 3.52 9.43 -11.06
N VAL A 25 4.54 10.13 -10.57
CA VAL A 25 4.48 11.54 -10.18
C VAL A 25 5.44 12.33 -11.06
N ARG A 26 4.98 13.47 -11.57
CA ARG A 26 5.76 14.35 -12.44
C ARG A 26 5.62 15.77 -11.93
N CYS A 27 6.72 16.53 -11.89
CA CYS A 27 6.62 17.96 -11.60
C CYS A 27 6.24 18.75 -12.86
N THR A 28 5.69 19.95 -12.66
CA THR A 28 5.00 20.72 -13.73
C THR A 28 5.86 21.79 -14.39
N ASP A 29 6.95 22.24 -13.74
CA ASP A 29 7.82 23.29 -14.27
C ASP A 29 8.78 22.73 -15.34
N ALA A 30 8.47 22.98 -16.62
CA ALA A 30 9.26 22.51 -17.76
C ALA A 30 10.74 22.97 -17.74
N LYS A 31 11.10 23.99 -16.96
CA LYS A 31 12.50 24.41 -16.80
C LYS A 31 13.34 23.34 -16.08
N TYR A 32 12.72 22.58 -15.18
CA TYR A 32 13.39 21.61 -14.34
C TYR A 32 12.92 20.18 -14.58
N CYS A 33 11.64 20.00 -14.90
CA CYS A 33 10.94 18.72 -14.82
C CYS A 33 11.14 17.83 -16.04
N SER A 34 11.43 16.56 -15.79
CA SER A 34 11.38 15.50 -16.78
C SER A 34 9.93 15.21 -17.20
N THR A 35 9.73 14.80 -18.46
CA THR A 35 8.44 14.31 -18.96
C THR A 35 8.06 12.95 -18.35
N ASP A 36 9.04 12.14 -17.95
CA ASP A 36 8.81 10.76 -17.52
C ASP A 36 8.35 10.67 -16.06
N GLY A 37 8.68 11.68 -15.25
CA GLY A 37 8.44 11.68 -13.82
C GLY A 37 9.15 10.54 -13.08
N VAL A 38 8.61 10.16 -11.93
CA VAL A 38 9.14 9.11 -11.05
C VAL A 38 8.02 8.23 -10.53
N THR A 39 8.27 6.91 -10.50
CA THR A 39 7.36 5.96 -9.85
C THR A 39 7.70 5.83 -8.37
N ILE A 40 6.72 6.03 -7.51
CA ILE A 40 6.84 5.99 -6.05
C ILE A 40 5.78 5.07 -5.46
N VAL A 41 6.02 4.57 -4.25
CA VAL A 41 5.04 3.79 -3.49
C VAL A 41 4.75 4.52 -2.18
N ILE A 42 3.46 4.70 -1.89
CA ILE A 42 3.05 5.31 -0.63
C ILE A 42 3.25 4.31 0.50
N THR A 43 4.10 4.66 1.45
CA THR A 43 4.47 3.80 2.58
C THR A 43 3.91 4.28 3.90
N ASP A 44 3.62 5.57 4.04
CA ASP A 44 3.21 6.16 5.31
C ASP A 44 2.34 7.41 5.12
N LEU A 45 1.81 7.95 6.22
CA LEU A 45 0.98 9.14 6.29
C LEU A 45 1.73 10.25 7.02
N GLY A 46 1.84 11.41 6.38
CA GLY A 46 2.45 12.60 6.96
C GLY A 46 1.43 13.72 7.09
N ALA A 47 1.80 14.82 7.75
CA ALA A 47 1.09 16.09 7.70
C ALA A 47 2.09 17.21 7.40
N SER A 48 1.94 17.91 6.26
CA SER A 48 2.66 19.14 5.95
C SER A 48 1.76 20.05 5.13
N GLY A 49 1.65 21.31 5.54
CA GLY A 49 0.82 22.40 4.98
C GLY A 49 -0.02 22.11 3.73
N ASN A 50 0.24 22.87 2.65
CA ASN A 50 -0.52 22.83 1.39
C ASN A 50 0.15 21.90 0.36
N THR A 51 0.52 20.70 0.78
CA THR A 51 1.19 19.72 -0.09
C THR A 51 0.41 18.41 -0.11
N ASP A 52 0.53 17.66 -1.20
CA ASP A 52 -0.14 16.36 -1.37
C ASP A 52 0.76 15.17 -0.98
N PHE A 53 2.07 15.32 -1.20
CA PHE A 53 3.06 14.26 -1.03
C PHE A 53 4.34 14.80 -0.39
N ILE A 54 4.93 14.02 0.52
CA ILE A 54 6.30 14.22 1.01
C ILE A 54 7.19 13.12 0.42
N LEU A 55 7.96 13.49 -0.60
CA LEU A 55 8.87 12.61 -1.31
C LEU A 55 10.21 12.49 -0.57
N SER A 56 10.84 11.32 -0.68
CA SER A 56 12.26 11.21 -0.33
C SER A 56 13.08 12.14 -1.22
N GLN A 57 14.19 12.68 -0.70
CA GLN A 57 15.08 13.57 -1.46
C GLN A 57 15.50 12.95 -2.79
N HIS A 58 15.75 11.63 -2.80
CA HIS A 58 16.08 10.89 -4.01
C HIS A 58 14.94 10.88 -5.04
N ALA A 59 13.70 10.59 -4.61
CA ALA A 59 12.54 10.63 -5.51
C ALA A 59 12.27 12.04 -6.03
N PHE A 60 12.41 13.06 -5.17
CA PHE A 60 12.20 14.46 -5.53
C PHE A 60 13.21 14.91 -6.59
N ALA A 61 14.49 14.63 -6.40
CA ALA A 61 15.55 14.96 -7.37
C ALA A 61 15.35 14.24 -8.72
N ARG A 62 14.86 13.00 -8.70
CA ARG A 62 14.62 12.18 -9.90
C ARG A 62 13.48 12.69 -10.78
N MET A 63 12.68 13.65 -10.32
CA MET A 63 11.71 14.34 -11.18
C MET A 63 12.39 15.32 -12.14
N GLY A 64 13.65 15.68 -11.90
CA GLY A 64 14.41 16.59 -12.74
C GLY A 64 14.83 15.97 -14.08
N GLN A 65 14.92 16.79 -15.12
CA GLN A 65 15.40 16.37 -16.45
C GLN A 65 16.87 15.96 -16.48
N ASN A 66 17.66 16.43 -15.52
CA ASN A 66 19.06 16.08 -15.32
C ASN A 66 19.46 16.29 -13.85
N ALA A 67 20.71 15.98 -13.49
CA ALA A 67 21.20 16.06 -12.10
C ALA A 67 21.11 17.48 -11.52
N ASP A 68 21.49 18.49 -12.30
CA ASP A 68 21.48 19.90 -11.85
C ASP A 68 20.05 20.42 -11.65
N ALA A 69 19.13 20.05 -12.55
CA ALA A 69 17.72 20.34 -12.40
C ALA A 69 17.14 19.60 -11.18
N GLY A 70 17.53 18.35 -10.93
CA GLY A 70 17.17 17.61 -9.73
C GLY A 70 17.64 18.27 -8.44
N ALA A 71 18.89 18.74 -8.40
CA ALA A 71 19.42 19.50 -7.26
C ALA A 71 18.69 20.83 -7.07
N SER A 72 18.34 21.50 -8.17
CA SER A 72 17.53 22.73 -8.16
C SER A 72 16.14 22.48 -7.59
N LEU A 73 15.48 21.40 -8.01
CA LEU A 73 14.18 20.97 -7.48
C LEU A 73 14.25 20.74 -5.96
N VAL A 74 15.23 19.98 -5.48
CA VAL A 74 15.43 19.76 -4.05
C VAL A 74 15.63 21.08 -3.30
N SER A 75 16.33 22.04 -3.88
CA SER A 75 16.57 23.36 -3.28
C SER A 75 15.31 24.23 -3.22
N LEU A 76 14.36 24.05 -4.15
CA LEU A 76 13.06 24.74 -4.13
C LEU A 76 12.15 24.24 -2.99
N GLY A 77 12.30 22.97 -2.59
CA GLY A 77 11.56 22.33 -1.51
C GLY A 77 10.10 21.98 -1.82
N VAL A 78 9.36 22.86 -2.49
CA VAL A 78 7.95 22.66 -2.89
C VAL A 78 7.78 22.97 -4.36
N VAL A 79 7.13 22.05 -5.10
CA VAL A 79 6.86 22.20 -6.53
C VAL A 79 5.45 21.71 -6.88
N GLY A 80 4.86 22.29 -7.92
CA GLY A 80 3.60 21.78 -8.49
C GLY A 80 3.83 20.43 -9.17
N ILE A 81 2.91 19.49 -8.95
CA ILE A 81 3.00 18.13 -9.46
C ILE A 81 1.69 17.69 -10.12
N GLU A 82 1.82 16.70 -10.98
CA GLU A 82 0.74 15.87 -11.49
C GLU A 82 1.07 14.42 -11.17
N TYR A 83 0.04 13.61 -10.92
CA TYR A 83 0.25 12.21 -10.63
C TYR A 83 -0.89 11.35 -11.15
N ARG A 84 -0.53 10.09 -11.46
CA ARG A 84 -1.49 9.06 -11.81
C ARG A 84 -1.11 7.74 -11.16
N ARG A 85 -2.11 6.90 -10.94
CA ARG A 85 -1.89 5.52 -10.53
C ARG A 85 -1.24 4.73 -11.65
N VAL A 86 -0.34 3.82 -11.30
CA VAL A 86 0.21 2.82 -12.23
C VAL A 86 -0.02 1.42 -11.69
N SER A 87 -0.10 0.42 -12.57
CA SER A 87 -0.30 -0.97 -12.17
C SER A 87 0.99 -1.56 -11.59
N CYS A 88 0.87 -2.32 -10.49
CA CYS A 88 1.94 -3.20 -10.03
C CYS A 88 2.03 -4.44 -10.91
N SER A 89 3.24 -4.96 -11.11
CA SER A 89 3.48 -6.26 -11.72
C SER A 89 4.47 -7.05 -10.89
N TYR A 90 4.04 -8.23 -10.41
CA TYR A 90 4.87 -9.17 -9.66
C TYR A 90 4.79 -10.55 -10.32
N PRO A 91 5.51 -10.77 -11.43
CA PRO A 91 5.43 -12.02 -12.19
C PRO A 91 5.78 -13.23 -11.31
N ASN A 92 4.99 -14.30 -11.42
CA ASN A 92 5.18 -15.55 -10.69
C ASN A 92 5.17 -15.40 -9.15
N LYS A 93 4.50 -14.37 -8.63
CA LYS A 93 4.25 -14.18 -7.21
C LYS A 93 2.75 -14.14 -6.97
N ASN A 94 2.28 -14.94 -6.02
CA ASN A 94 0.96 -14.75 -5.44
C ASN A 94 1.01 -13.66 -4.38
N ILE A 95 -0.16 -13.17 -3.99
CA ILE A 95 -0.28 -12.37 -2.77
C ILE A 95 0.20 -13.21 -1.59
N THR A 96 0.98 -12.60 -0.68
CA THR A 96 1.43 -13.27 0.54
C THR A 96 1.09 -12.46 1.78
N PHE A 97 0.74 -13.14 2.86
CA PHE A 97 0.50 -12.55 4.17
C PHE A 97 1.76 -12.70 5.02
N LYS A 98 2.44 -11.59 5.28
CA LYS A 98 3.58 -11.56 6.19
C LYS A 98 3.09 -11.19 7.58
N ILE A 99 3.13 -12.13 8.52
CA ILE A 99 2.71 -11.89 9.88
C ILE A 99 3.68 -10.94 10.56
N ASP A 100 3.14 -9.90 11.17
CA ASP A 100 3.94 -8.90 11.87
C ASP A 100 4.55 -9.48 13.14
N GLN A 101 5.76 -9.02 13.49
CA GLN A 101 6.48 -9.49 14.69
C GLN A 101 5.75 -9.15 15.99
N SER A 102 4.86 -8.15 15.98
CA SER A 102 4.03 -7.79 17.14
C SER A 102 2.86 -8.77 17.39
N SER A 103 2.61 -9.71 16.47
CA SER A 103 1.48 -10.63 16.57
C SER A 103 1.64 -11.64 17.71
N ASN A 104 0.53 -11.88 18.42
CA ASN A 104 0.41 -12.83 19.51
C ASN A 104 -1.06 -13.29 19.65
N LEU A 105 -1.36 -14.13 20.65
CA LEU A 105 -2.69 -14.71 20.84
C LEU A 105 -3.82 -13.69 21.10
N TYR A 106 -3.49 -12.45 21.48
CA TYR A 106 -4.45 -11.38 21.77
C TYR A 106 -4.44 -10.26 20.72
N TYR A 107 -3.50 -10.29 19.77
CA TYR A 107 -3.35 -9.27 18.75
C TYR A 107 -2.76 -9.89 17.49
N PHE A 108 -3.47 -9.81 16.38
CA PHE A 108 -3.00 -10.33 15.10
C PHE A 108 -2.79 -9.19 14.13
N ALA A 109 -1.60 -9.11 13.55
CA ALA A 109 -1.25 -8.10 12.57
C ALA A 109 -0.45 -8.70 11.42
N PHE A 110 -0.70 -8.24 10.20
CA PHE A 110 0.04 -8.70 9.03
C PHE A 110 0.06 -7.65 7.92
N GLN A 111 1.01 -7.82 7.02
CA GLN A 111 1.12 -7.05 5.79
C GLN A 111 0.71 -7.92 4.59
N ILE A 112 0.06 -7.29 3.62
CA ILE A 112 -0.30 -7.94 2.35
C ILE A 112 0.77 -7.54 1.33
N TRP A 113 1.53 -8.52 0.84
CA TRP A 113 2.64 -8.33 -0.08
C TRP A 113 2.30 -8.86 -1.48
N TYR A 114 3.00 -8.33 -2.48
CA TYR A 114 2.92 -8.74 -3.89
C TYR A 114 1.53 -8.61 -4.54
N GLN A 115 0.69 -7.71 -4.02
CA GLN A 115 -0.54 -7.33 -4.70
C GLN A 115 -0.19 -6.65 -6.02
N GLN A 116 -0.62 -7.25 -7.13
CA GLN A 116 -0.42 -6.68 -8.46
C GLN A 116 -1.69 -6.01 -8.99
N GLY A 117 -1.61 -5.43 -10.19
CA GLY A 117 -2.73 -4.80 -10.85
C GLY A 117 -2.98 -3.36 -10.42
N ASN A 118 -4.20 -2.88 -10.65
CA ASN A 118 -4.62 -1.48 -10.52
C ASN A 118 -5.74 -1.25 -9.49
N LYS A 119 -6.05 -2.24 -8.64
CA LYS A 119 -7.04 -2.12 -7.56
C LYS A 119 -6.38 -1.92 -6.19
N ASP A 120 -7.05 -1.20 -5.29
CA ASP A 120 -6.64 -1.02 -3.89
C ASP A 120 -7.34 -2.04 -3.01
N ILE A 121 -6.65 -2.54 -1.98
CA ILE A 121 -7.31 -3.24 -0.88
C ILE A 121 -7.84 -2.21 0.11
N THR A 122 -9.16 -2.00 0.10
CA THR A 122 -9.85 -0.99 0.91
C THR A 122 -10.32 -1.53 2.25
N ALA A 123 -10.63 -2.82 2.32
CA ALA A 123 -11.02 -3.50 3.55
C ALA A 123 -10.47 -4.93 3.58
N VAL A 124 -10.22 -5.42 4.81
CA VAL A 124 -9.76 -6.78 5.05
C VAL A 124 -10.62 -7.38 6.16
N GLN A 125 -11.12 -8.59 5.95
CA GLN A 125 -11.79 -9.39 6.97
C GLN A 125 -10.98 -10.64 7.28
N LEU A 126 -10.90 -11.00 8.55
CA LEU A 126 -10.27 -12.22 9.04
C LEU A 126 -11.36 -13.12 9.62
N CYS A 127 -11.55 -14.28 9.03
CA CYS A 127 -12.58 -15.24 9.39
C CYS A 127 -11.98 -16.54 9.89
N GLU A 128 -12.53 -17.11 10.96
CA GLU A 128 -12.25 -18.49 11.36
C GLU A 128 -12.99 -19.46 10.43
N THR A 129 -12.31 -20.50 9.95
CA THR A 129 -12.92 -21.47 9.03
C THR A 129 -13.95 -22.37 9.69
N ASP A 130 -13.80 -22.63 10.99
CA ASP A 130 -14.57 -23.65 11.69
C ASP A 130 -15.83 -23.06 12.33
N ASN A 131 -15.67 -21.96 13.06
CA ASN A 131 -16.78 -21.26 13.74
C ASN A 131 -17.39 -20.13 12.91
N LEU A 132 -16.87 -19.88 11.69
CA LEU A 132 -17.33 -18.83 10.77
C LEU A 132 -17.35 -17.41 11.38
N THR A 133 -16.58 -17.18 12.44
CA THR A 133 -16.49 -15.88 13.10
C THR A 133 -15.55 -14.97 12.31
N CYS A 134 -16.08 -13.85 11.81
CA CYS A 134 -15.32 -12.87 11.03
C CYS A 134 -15.13 -11.56 11.81
N LYS A 135 -13.95 -10.96 11.65
CA LYS A 135 -13.64 -9.61 12.15
C LYS A 135 -13.10 -8.74 11.03
N LEU A 136 -13.58 -7.50 10.96
CA LEU A 136 -13.00 -6.48 10.09
C LEU A 136 -11.69 -5.98 10.71
N LEU A 137 -10.66 -5.83 9.88
CA LEU A 137 -9.35 -5.37 10.31
C LEU A 137 -9.22 -3.87 10.12
N GLU A 138 -8.44 -3.26 11.00
CA GLU A 138 -8.07 -1.85 10.93
C GLU A 138 -6.60 -1.70 10.51
N ARG A 139 -6.26 -0.56 9.91
CA ARG A 139 -4.86 -0.22 9.66
C ARG A 139 -4.24 0.30 10.95
N SER A 140 -3.28 -0.44 11.50
CA SER A 140 -2.59 -0.03 12.73
C SER A 140 -1.55 1.05 12.44
N HIS A 141 -0.68 0.83 11.46
CA HIS A 141 0.31 1.77 10.95
C HIS A 141 0.75 1.33 9.55
N GLY A 142 1.12 2.29 8.68
CA GLY A 142 1.53 2.01 7.31
C GLY A 142 0.62 0.99 6.59
N ALA A 143 1.22 -0.05 6.01
CA ALA A 143 0.52 -1.14 5.31
C ALA A 143 0.11 -2.33 6.19
N VAL A 144 0.12 -2.19 7.52
CA VAL A 144 -0.19 -3.26 8.47
C VAL A 144 -1.69 -3.27 8.80
N TRP A 145 -2.33 -4.42 8.57
CA TRP A 145 -3.71 -4.70 8.98
C TRP A 145 -3.71 -5.45 10.29
N ALA A 146 -4.58 -5.07 11.23
CA ALA A 146 -4.57 -5.62 12.57
C ALA A 146 -5.97 -5.79 13.17
N VAL A 147 -6.05 -6.72 14.14
CA VAL A 147 -7.26 -6.99 14.92
C VAL A 147 -6.90 -7.42 16.34
N ALA A 148 -7.65 -6.91 17.32
CA ALA A 148 -7.57 -7.37 18.70
C ALA A 148 -8.41 -8.62 18.93
N SER A 149 -7.89 -9.53 19.77
CA SER A 149 -8.50 -10.82 20.10
C SER A 149 -8.88 -11.60 18.83
N PRO A 150 -7.90 -11.98 17.98
CA PRO A 150 -8.18 -12.70 16.73
C PRO A 150 -8.93 -14.02 16.99
N PRO A 151 -9.66 -14.55 16.00
CA PRO A 151 -10.14 -15.93 16.07
C PRO A 151 -8.98 -16.92 16.25
N ARG A 152 -9.26 -18.10 16.81
CA ARG A 152 -8.20 -19.03 17.25
C ARG A 152 -7.93 -20.19 16.31
N GLY A 153 -8.89 -20.58 15.48
CA GLY A 153 -8.73 -21.63 14.48
C GLY A 153 -7.98 -21.16 13.23
N PRO A 154 -7.98 -21.97 12.15
CA PRO A 154 -7.43 -21.58 10.86
C PRO A 154 -8.13 -20.32 10.33
N LEU A 155 -7.34 -19.40 9.77
CA LEU A 155 -7.80 -18.07 9.41
C LEU A 155 -7.87 -17.88 7.89
N SER A 156 -9.05 -17.53 7.40
CA SER A 156 -9.29 -17.09 6.02
C SER A 156 -9.28 -15.57 5.95
N VAL A 157 -8.48 -15.02 5.02
CA VAL A 157 -8.36 -13.57 4.81
C VAL A 157 -9.20 -13.16 3.61
N ARG A 158 -10.22 -12.33 3.79
CA ARG A 158 -11.03 -11.79 2.68
C ARG A 158 -10.60 -10.35 2.42
N MET A 159 -10.42 -9.99 1.16
CA MET A 159 -9.97 -8.65 0.76
C MET A 159 -11.03 -7.99 -0.12
N LEU A 160 -11.39 -6.75 0.19
CA LEU A 160 -12.21 -5.93 -0.69
C LEU A 160 -11.28 -5.13 -1.61
N LEU A 161 -11.34 -5.43 -2.90
CA LEU A 161 -10.61 -4.71 -3.92
C LEU A 161 -11.52 -3.66 -4.54
N SER A 162 -11.05 -2.42 -4.58
CA SER A 162 -11.75 -1.28 -5.18
C SER A 162 -10.84 -0.54 -6.14
N GLY A 163 -11.42 0.03 -7.19
CA GLY A 163 -10.71 0.79 -8.21
C GLY A 163 -10.66 0.11 -9.57
N GLY A 164 -10.03 0.79 -10.54
CA GLY A 164 -10.19 0.52 -11.97
C GLY A 164 -10.93 1.68 -12.65
N VAL A 165 -11.26 1.54 -13.93
CA VAL A 165 -11.94 2.58 -14.72
C VAL A 165 -13.37 2.82 -14.21
N ASP A 166 -14.02 1.76 -13.73
CA ASP A 166 -15.45 1.76 -13.37
C ASP A 166 -15.70 1.93 -11.87
N GLY A 167 -14.66 1.87 -11.03
CA GLY A 167 -14.78 2.02 -9.58
C GLY A 167 -15.39 0.82 -8.83
N ASP A 168 -15.56 -0.32 -9.52
CA ASP A 168 -16.19 -1.51 -8.95
C ASP A 168 -15.45 -2.08 -7.72
N GLU A 169 -16.25 -2.50 -6.74
CA GLU A 169 -15.78 -3.19 -5.55
C GLU A 169 -16.01 -4.70 -5.65
N THR A 170 -15.01 -5.50 -5.29
CA THR A 170 -15.11 -6.96 -5.34
C THR A 170 -14.42 -7.59 -4.16
N TRP A 171 -15.14 -8.45 -3.44
CA TRP A 171 -14.53 -9.30 -2.42
C TRP A 171 -13.81 -10.48 -3.08
N VAL A 172 -12.54 -10.65 -2.72
CA VAL A 172 -11.71 -11.78 -3.12
C VAL A 172 -11.37 -12.59 -1.88
N VAL A 173 -11.54 -13.91 -1.99
CA VAL A 173 -11.21 -14.87 -0.94
C VAL A 173 -10.12 -15.81 -1.48
N PRO A 174 -8.90 -15.74 -0.96
CA PRO A 174 -7.84 -16.69 -1.27
C PRO A 174 -8.24 -18.12 -0.87
N PRO A 175 -7.81 -19.13 -1.64
CA PRO A 175 -8.03 -20.53 -1.32
C PRO A 175 -7.18 -21.01 -0.13
N ASN A 176 -6.00 -20.42 0.07
CA ASN A 176 -5.10 -20.84 1.14
C ASN A 176 -5.38 -20.05 2.42
N ASN A 177 -5.60 -20.79 3.51
CA ASN A 177 -5.78 -20.23 4.83
C ASN A 177 -4.44 -20.07 5.56
N ILE A 178 -4.37 -19.13 6.49
CA ILE A 178 -3.30 -19.04 7.47
C ILE A 178 -3.56 -20.15 8.52
N PRO A 179 -2.62 -21.06 8.76
CA PRO A 179 -2.84 -22.21 9.63
C PRO A 179 -2.99 -21.76 11.08
N GLN A 180 -3.68 -22.57 11.90
CA GLN A 180 -3.90 -22.27 13.32
C GLN A 180 -2.59 -22.03 14.11
N ASN A 181 -1.52 -22.76 13.78
CA ASN A 181 -0.21 -22.66 14.42
C ASN A 181 0.70 -21.61 13.74
N TRP A 182 0.12 -20.51 13.28
CA TRP A 182 0.89 -19.44 12.64
C TRP A 182 1.94 -18.85 13.60
N THR A 183 3.04 -18.34 13.04
CA THR A 183 4.12 -17.70 13.80
C THR A 183 4.27 -16.24 13.40
N ALA A 184 4.60 -15.40 14.38
CA ALA A 184 4.99 -14.02 14.11
C ALA A 184 6.26 -13.98 13.24
N GLY A 185 6.26 -13.15 12.19
CA GLY A 185 7.37 -13.06 11.22
C GLY A 185 7.27 -14.02 10.03
N ASP A 186 6.45 -15.06 10.10
CA ASP A 186 6.27 -16.02 9.00
C ASP A 186 5.49 -15.41 7.83
N ILE A 187 5.63 -16.06 6.66
CA ILE A 187 4.99 -15.66 5.41
C ILE A 187 4.11 -16.80 4.92
N TYR A 188 2.85 -16.50 4.64
CA TYR A 188 1.87 -17.45 4.12
C TYR A 188 1.43 -17.05 2.71
N ASP A 189 1.48 -18.02 1.79
CA ASP A 189 1.04 -17.82 0.40
C ASP A 189 -0.48 -17.93 0.29
N SER A 190 -1.11 -16.94 -0.33
CA SER A 190 -2.56 -16.89 -0.46
C SER A 190 -3.11 -17.83 -1.55
N GLY A 191 -2.26 -18.29 -2.48
CA GLY A 191 -2.66 -19.14 -3.61
C GLY A 191 -3.31 -18.39 -4.77
N ILE A 192 -3.43 -17.06 -4.67
CA ILE A 192 -4.05 -16.22 -5.72
C ILE A 192 -3.16 -15.06 -6.12
N GLN A 193 -3.45 -14.58 -7.30
CA GLN A 193 -3.05 -13.27 -7.77
C GLN A 193 -4.26 -12.56 -8.39
N VAL A 194 -4.28 -11.24 -8.26
CA VAL A 194 -5.38 -10.35 -8.71
C VAL A 194 -4.98 -9.48 -9.91
#